data_AF-A0A2T2R1R0-F1
#
_entry.id   AF-A0A2T2R1R0-F1
#
_cell.length_a   1.000
_cell.length_b   1.000
_cell.length_c   1.000
_cell.angle_alpha   90.00
_cell.angle_beta   90.00
_cell.angle_gamma   90.00
#
_symmetry.space_group_name_H-M   'P 1'
#
loop_
_entity.id
_entity.type
_entity.pdbx_description
1 polymer ?
#
loop_
_entity_poly.entity_id
_entity_poly.type
_entity_poly.pdbx_seq_one_letter_code
_entity_poly.pdbx_strand_id
1 'polypeptide(L)'
;MPFLEKVAPFSCYHEVTEPSENSLNVLGSVRPIAPTSVGRWRDHLPRVAGQIEIFGSITDDLIKYGYEGDDSWEGILEGVEPDLTASHWPDEDFAPSDIAKRRLGLKRAVIKMLLERIGINVWGVRESLRQLFYP
;
A
#
# COMPACT_ATOMS: atom_id res chain seq x y z
N MET A 1 12.46 -36.26 -0.06
CA MET A 1 12.39 -35.15 0.91
C MET A 1 10.99 -35.15 1.48
N PRO A 2 10.79 -35.38 2.79
CA PRO A 2 9.46 -35.23 3.37
C PRO A 2 9.07 -33.75 3.29
N PHE A 3 7.89 -33.47 2.76
CA PHE A 3 7.32 -32.13 2.80
C PHE A 3 6.85 -31.81 4.22
N LEU A 4 6.79 -30.53 4.59
CA LEU A 4 6.30 -30.11 5.91
C LEU A 4 4.88 -30.62 6.15
N GLU A 5 4.65 -31.21 7.33
CA GLU A 5 3.34 -31.67 7.76
C GLU A 5 2.48 -30.48 8.19
N LYS A 6 1.21 -30.46 7.76
CA LYS A 6 0.26 -29.41 8.15
C LYS A 6 -0.19 -29.62 9.60
N VAL A 7 0.17 -28.69 10.48
CA VAL A 7 -0.17 -28.76 11.91
C VAL A 7 -1.54 -28.10 12.22
N ALA A 8 -1.88 -27.00 11.56
CA ALA A 8 -3.14 -26.29 11.75
C ALA A 8 -3.56 -25.50 10.48
N PRO A 9 -4.85 -25.14 10.31
CA PRO A 9 -5.29 -24.16 9.34
C PRO A 9 -4.67 -22.78 9.63
N PHE A 10 -4.31 -22.03 8.58
CA PHE A 10 -3.78 -20.67 8.74
C PHE A 10 -4.79 -19.70 9.40
N SER A 11 -6.09 -19.94 9.26
CA SER A 11 -7.14 -19.17 9.93
C SER A 11 -7.01 -19.18 11.46
N CYS A 12 -6.47 -20.26 12.03
CA CYS A 12 -6.24 -20.42 13.46
C CYS A 12 -4.80 -20.05 13.86
N TYR A 13 -4.02 -19.40 12.97
CA TYR A 13 -2.61 -19.06 13.23
C TYR A 13 -2.44 -18.31 14.56
N HIS A 14 -3.33 -17.37 14.84
CA HIS A 14 -3.32 -16.57 16.07
C HIS A 14 -3.56 -17.37 17.36
N GLU A 15 -4.09 -18.60 17.27
CA GLU A 15 -4.35 -19.50 18.41
C GLU A 15 -3.15 -20.41 18.69
N VAL A 16 -2.38 -20.75 17.65
CA VAL A 16 -1.29 -21.75 17.73
C VAL A 16 0.11 -21.14 17.66
N THR A 17 0.20 -19.84 17.36
CA THR A 17 1.48 -19.15 17.25
C THR A 17 2.03 -18.79 18.63
N GLU A 18 3.29 -19.15 18.86
CA GLU A 18 4.10 -18.67 19.98
C GLU A 18 5.19 -17.76 19.40
N PRO A 19 4.94 -16.44 19.26
CA PRO A 19 5.93 -15.53 18.69
C PRO A 19 7.14 -15.41 19.60
N SER A 20 8.33 -15.34 19.01
CA SER A 20 9.56 -15.09 19.77
C SER A 20 9.53 -13.71 20.45
N GLU A 21 10.28 -13.56 21.55
CA GLU A 21 10.41 -12.26 22.24
C GLU A 21 10.90 -11.15 21.30
N ASN A 22 11.80 -11.48 20.37
CA ASN A 22 12.27 -10.51 19.37
C ASN A 22 11.14 -10.05 18.44
N SER A 23 10.29 -10.98 17.99
CA SER A 23 9.11 -10.65 17.18
C SER A 23 8.12 -9.76 17.94
N LEU A 24 7.91 -10.02 19.23
CA LEU A 24 7.04 -9.21 20.08
C LEU A 24 7.60 -7.80 20.28
N ASN A 25 8.90 -7.67 20.50
CA ASN A 25 9.57 -6.38 20.70
C ASN A 25 9.55 -5.51 19.43
N VAL A 26 9.72 -6.11 18.24
CA VAL A 26 9.68 -5.38 16.97
C VAL A 26 8.25 -4.95 16.61
N LEU A 27 7.26 -5.81 16.84
CA LEU A 27 5.87 -5.58 16.43
C LEU A 27 5.03 -4.85 17.50
N GLY A 28 5.55 -4.72 18.72
CA GLY A 28 4.86 -4.07 19.83
C GLY A 28 3.67 -4.85 20.39
N SER A 29 3.70 -6.20 20.32
CA SER A 29 2.66 -7.21 20.68
C SER A 29 1.93 -7.88 19.50
N VAL A 30 1.23 -8.98 19.80
CA VAL A 30 0.27 -9.62 18.89
C VAL A 30 -1.05 -8.85 18.98
N ARG A 31 -1.47 -8.22 17.87
CA ARG A 31 -2.77 -7.54 17.83
C ARG A 31 -3.89 -8.58 17.83
N PRO A 32 -4.89 -8.48 18.74
CA PRO A 32 -6.06 -9.33 18.67
C PRO A 32 -6.81 -9.06 17.36
N ILE A 33 -7.35 -10.11 16.76
CA ILE A 33 -8.30 -9.98 15.64
C ILE A 33 -9.58 -9.41 16.24
N ALA A 34 -9.80 -8.10 16.06
CA ALA A 34 -11.00 -7.42 16.53
C ALA A 34 -11.75 -6.84 15.32
N PRO A 35 -13.07 -7.08 15.17
CA PRO A 35 -13.85 -6.50 14.09
C PRO A 35 -14.16 -5.01 14.31
N THR A 36 -13.58 -4.37 15.34
CA THR A 36 -13.88 -3.00 15.76
C THR A 36 -13.55 -1.94 14.71
N SER A 37 -12.71 -2.25 13.71
CA SER A 37 -12.43 -1.38 12.57
C SER A 37 -13.38 -1.58 11.39
N VAL A 38 -14.15 -2.67 11.37
CA VAL A 38 -15.07 -2.96 10.27
C VAL A 38 -16.20 -1.94 10.31
N GLY A 39 -16.37 -1.21 9.20
CA GLY A 39 -17.44 -0.23 9.06
C GLY A 39 -17.18 1.17 9.62
N ARG A 40 -16.02 1.43 10.25
CA ARG A 40 -15.63 2.76 10.74
C ARG A 40 -15.57 3.85 9.65
N TRP A 41 -15.48 3.45 8.39
CA TRP A 41 -15.56 4.39 7.27
C TRP A 41 -16.90 5.16 7.24
N ARG A 42 -17.96 4.60 7.83
CA ARG A 42 -19.27 5.27 7.99
C ARG A 42 -19.23 6.46 8.94
N ASP A 43 -18.20 6.59 9.76
CA ASP A 43 -17.99 7.78 10.59
C ASP A 43 -17.41 8.95 9.77
N HIS A 44 -17.10 8.71 8.49
CA HIS A 44 -16.41 9.63 7.59
C HIS A 44 -17.14 9.80 6.24
N LEU A 45 -18.48 9.71 6.21
CA LEU A 45 -19.27 9.82 4.97
C LEU A 45 -18.98 11.09 4.14
N PRO A 46 -18.83 12.29 4.73
CA PRO A 46 -18.46 13.48 3.95
C PRO A 46 -17.19 13.29 3.15
N ARG A 47 -16.19 12.64 3.76
CA ARG A 47 -14.93 12.35 3.10
C ARG A 47 -15.10 11.34 1.96
N VAL A 48 -15.92 10.31 2.17
CA VAL A 48 -16.21 9.31 1.13
C VAL A 48 -16.94 9.95 -0.05
N ALA A 49 -17.97 10.76 0.22
CA ALA A 49 -18.71 11.51 -0.81
C ALA A 49 -17.77 12.42 -1.62
N GLY A 50 -16.91 13.19 -0.95
CA GLY A 50 -15.96 14.07 -1.64
C GLY A 50 -14.95 13.32 -2.50
N GLN A 51 -14.46 12.15 -2.07
CA GLN A 51 -13.56 11.34 -2.89
C GLN A 51 -14.26 10.76 -4.14
N ILE A 52 -15.52 10.34 -4.00
CA ILE A 52 -16.32 9.83 -5.13
C ILE A 52 -16.61 10.96 -6.13
N GLU A 53 -16.85 12.18 -5.64
CA GLU A 53 -17.04 13.35 -6.50
C GLU A 53 -15.77 13.69 -7.30
N ILE A 54 -14.59 13.61 -6.66
CA ILE A 54 -13.31 13.94 -7.31
C ILE A 54 -12.86 12.84 -8.28
N PHE A 55 -13.00 11.57 -7.91
CA PHE A 55 -12.36 10.44 -8.62
C PHE A 55 -13.34 9.49 -9.31
N GLY A 56 -14.65 9.66 -9.09
CA GLY A 56 -15.69 8.74 -9.53
C GLY A 56 -16.00 7.64 -8.52
N SER A 57 -17.07 6.90 -8.80
CA SER A 57 -17.53 5.82 -7.93
C SER A 57 -16.58 4.62 -7.94
N ILE A 58 -16.50 3.94 -6.80
CA ILE A 58 -15.78 2.67 -6.62
C ILE A 58 -16.70 1.45 -6.67
N THR A 59 -18.00 1.65 -6.94
CA THR A 59 -19.04 0.60 -6.90
C THR A 59 -18.69 -0.61 -7.77
N ASP A 60 -18.20 -0.39 -8.98
CA ASP A 60 -17.81 -1.47 -9.89
C ASP A 60 -16.74 -2.39 -9.27
N ASP A 61 -15.75 -1.81 -8.59
CA ASP A 61 -14.70 -2.58 -7.92
C ASP A 61 -15.26 -3.31 -6.69
N LEU A 62 -16.15 -2.67 -5.91
CA LEU A 62 -16.78 -3.31 -4.75
C LEU A 62 -17.61 -4.53 -5.15
N ILE A 63 -18.39 -4.43 -6.22
CA ILE A 63 -19.19 -5.54 -6.77
C ILE A 63 -18.26 -6.64 -7.32
N LYS A 64 -17.26 -6.26 -8.11
CA LYS A 64 -16.32 -7.20 -8.74
C LYS A 64 -15.58 -8.07 -7.72
N TYR A 65 -15.21 -7.51 -6.58
CA TYR A 65 -14.49 -8.23 -5.52
C TYR A 65 -15.42 -8.84 -4.46
N GLY A 66 -16.75 -8.71 -4.61
CA GLY A 66 -17.73 -9.31 -3.72
C GLY A 66 -17.85 -8.64 -2.35
N TYR A 67 -17.46 -7.37 -2.25
CA TYR A 67 -17.68 -6.56 -1.05
C TYR A 67 -19.13 -6.07 -0.97
N GLU A 68 -19.72 -5.72 -2.12
CA GLU A 68 -21.12 -5.30 -2.24
C GLU A 68 -21.83 -6.12 -3.32
N GLY A 69 -23.15 -6.24 -3.22
CA GLY A 69 -23.96 -6.97 -4.21
C GLY A 69 -24.39 -6.11 -5.40
N ASP A 70 -24.57 -4.82 -5.17
CA ASP A 70 -25.07 -3.82 -6.11
C ASP A 70 -24.61 -2.40 -5.69
N ASP A 71 -25.19 -1.38 -6.32
CA ASP A 71 -24.91 0.04 -6.07
C ASP A 71 -25.70 0.63 -4.89
N SER A 72 -26.54 -0.17 -4.20
CA SER A 72 -27.45 0.35 -3.17
C SER A 72 -26.74 1.00 -1.97
N TRP A 73 -25.48 0.62 -1.72
CA TRP A 73 -24.67 1.22 -0.66
C TRP A 73 -24.44 2.73 -0.87
N GLU A 74 -24.46 3.21 -2.13
CA GLU A 74 -24.31 4.64 -2.44
C GLU A 74 -25.46 5.47 -1.86
N GLY A 75 -26.62 4.86 -1.60
CA GLY A 75 -27.74 5.52 -0.94
C GLY A 75 -27.40 6.07 0.45
N ILE A 76 -26.38 5.53 1.14
CA ILE A 76 -25.90 6.06 2.43
C ILE A 76 -25.26 7.46 2.26
N LEU A 77 -24.83 7.82 1.04
CA LEU A 77 -24.24 9.11 0.72
C LEU A 77 -25.27 10.15 0.25
N GLU A 78 -26.52 9.75 0.04
CA GLU A 78 -27.56 10.67 -0.44
C GLU A 78 -27.83 11.78 0.59
N GLY A 79 -27.67 13.05 0.15
CA GLY A 79 -27.79 14.22 1.02
C GLY A 79 -26.61 14.47 1.96
N VAL A 80 -25.52 13.71 1.85
CA VAL A 80 -24.27 13.99 2.57
C VAL A 80 -23.50 15.08 1.84
N GLU A 81 -23.17 16.17 2.56
CA GLU A 81 -22.34 17.23 2.01
C GLU A 81 -20.88 16.73 1.81
N PRO A 82 -20.31 16.84 0.60
CA PRO A 82 -18.98 16.33 0.30
C PRO A 82 -17.86 17.17 0.94
N ASP A 83 -16.88 16.48 1.53
CA ASP A 83 -15.64 17.09 2.02
C ASP A 83 -14.55 17.04 0.94
N LEU A 84 -14.35 18.18 0.28
CA LEU A 84 -13.35 18.39 -0.78
C LEU A 84 -12.01 18.92 -0.25
N THR A 85 -11.76 18.86 1.06
CA THR A 85 -10.44 19.24 1.60
C THR A 85 -9.33 18.39 0.99
N ALA A 86 -8.21 19.05 0.68
CA ALA A 86 -7.07 18.37 0.10
C ALA A 86 -6.52 17.30 1.06
N SER A 87 -6.20 16.13 0.52
CA SER A 87 -5.48 15.09 1.22
C SER A 87 -4.12 15.61 1.73
N HIS A 88 -3.61 15.05 2.82
CA HIS A 88 -2.23 15.32 3.25
C HIS A 88 -1.20 14.98 2.15
N TRP A 89 -1.50 13.97 1.33
CA TRP A 89 -0.71 13.62 0.15
C TRP A 89 -1.35 14.24 -1.09
N PRO A 90 -0.61 15.01 -1.90
CA PRO A 90 -1.14 15.60 -3.13
C PRO A 90 -1.66 14.51 -4.08
N ASP A 91 -2.81 14.74 -4.71
CA ASP A 91 -3.37 13.78 -5.66
C ASP A 91 -2.49 13.64 -6.92
N GLU A 92 -1.70 14.68 -7.22
CA GLU A 92 -0.70 14.75 -8.29
C GLU A 92 0.42 13.69 -8.14
N ASP A 93 0.70 13.24 -6.91
CA ASP A 93 1.73 12.23 -6.64
C ASP A 93 1.36 10.83 -7.17
N PHE A 94 0.10 10.65 -7.58
CA PHE A 94 -0.44 9.41 -8.13
C PHE A 94 -0.79 9.51 -9.62
N ALA A 95 -0.41 10.60 -10.30
CA ALA A 95 -0.51 10.67 -11.74
C ALA A 95 0.28 9.51 -12.41
N PRO A 96 -0.18 8.97 -13.56
CA PRO A 96 0.51 7.88 -14.23
C PRO A 96 1.99 8.16 -14.52
N SER A 97 2.34 9.41 -14.80
CA SER A 97 3.70 9.91 -14.96
C SER A 97 4.56 9.71 -13.71
N ASP A 98 4.01 9.96 -12.54
CA ASP A 98 4.72 9.96 -11.27
C ASP A 98 4.83 8.54 -10.70
N ILE A 99 3.82 7.71 -10.93
CA ILE A 99 3.91 6.26 -10.75
C ILE A 99 5.03 5.67 -11.63
N ALA A 100 5.15 6.10 -12.89
CA ALA A 100 6.21 5.66 -13.79
C ALA A 100 7.60 6.10 -13.31
N LYS A 101 7.75 7.35 -12.85
CA LYS A 101 9.01 7.85 -12.25
C LYS A 101 9.41 7.04 -11.02
N ARG A 102 8.47 6.69 -10.13
CA ARG A 102 8.72 5.84 -8.95
C ARG A 102 9.19 4.44 -9.35
N ARG A 103 8.54 3.80 -10.35
CA ARG A 103 8.98 2.51 -10.90
C ARG A 103 10.40 2.58 -11.47
N LEU A 104 10.74 3.66 -12.17
CA LEU A 104 12.09 3.91 -12.68
C LEU A 104 13.12 4.10 -11.55
N GLY A 105 12.76 4.83 -10.49
CA GLY A 105 13.58 5.00 -9.29
C GLY A 105 13.88 3.67 -8.60
N LEU A 106 12.86 2.82 -8.42
CA LEU A 106 12.99 1.46 -7.91
C LEU A 106 13.91 0.60 -8.77
N LYS A 107 13.74 0.61 -10.10
CA LYS A 107 14.64 -0.11 -11.02
C LYS A 107 16.09 0.36 -10.90
N ARG A 108 16.32 1.67 -10.79
CA ARG A 108 17.66 2.24 -10.60
C ARG A 108 18.28 1.84 -9.26
N ALA A 109 17.50 1.82 -8.19
CA ALA A 109 17.95 1.38 -6.88
C ALA A 109 18.33 -0.11 -6.88
N VAL A 110 17.52 -0.96 -7.51
CA VAL A 110 17.81 -2.40 -7.66
C VAL A 110 19.07 -2.63 -8.52
N ILE A 111 19.20 -1.93 -9.65
CA ILE A 111 20.40 -2.02 -10.50
C ILE A 111 21.63 -1.57 -9.72
N LYS A 112 21.53 -0.45 -8.98
CA LYS A 112 22.62 0.03 -8.12
C LYS A 112 23.01 -1.03 -7.08
N MET A 113 22.04 -1.62 -6.38
CA MET A 113 22.29 -2.71 -5.43
C MET A 113 22.97 -3.92 -6.08
N LEU A 114 22.54 -4.32 -7.28
CA LEU A 114 23.13 -5.44 -8.01
C LEU A 114 24.56 -5.12 -8.45
N LEU A 115 24.82 -3.92 -8.96
CA LEU A 115 26.15 -3.44 -9.34
C LEU A 115 27.10 -3.39 -8.13
N GLU A 116 26.65 -2.84 -7.00
CA GLU A 116 27.42 -2.83 -5.75
C GLU A 116 27.70 -4.25 -5.25
N ARG A 117 26.74 -5.17 -5.39
CA ARG A 117 26.87 -6.58 -5.00
C ARG A 117 27.87 -7.36 -5.87
N ILE A 118 28.08 -6.96 -7.12
CA ILE A 118 29.13 -7.53 -8.00
C ILE A 118 30.43 -6.69 -8.00
N GLY A 119 30.57 -5.76 -7.05
CA GLY A 119 31.80 -5.00 -6.83
C GLY A 119 31.99 -3.77 -7.74
N ILE A 120 30.97 -3.37 -8.50
CA ILE A 120 31.00 -2.18 -9.35
C ILE A 120 30.60 -0.96 -8.52
N ASN A 121 31.55 -0.06 -8.27
CA ASN A 121 31.31 1.16 -7.50
C ASN A 121 30.62 2.23 -8.36
N VAL A 122 29.31 2.38 -8.15
CA VAL A 122 28.43 3.25 -8.94
C VAL A 122 28.72 4.75 -8.72
N TRP A 123 29.46 5.11 -7.66
CA TRP A 123 29.92 6.48 -7.42
C TRP A 123 31.07 6.91 -8.35
N GLY A 124 31.94 5.98 -8.78
CA GLY A 124 33.11 6.29 -9.62
C GLY A 124 32.77 6.67 -11.06
N VAL A 125 31.70 6.09 -11.62
CA VAL A 125 31.27 6.34 -13.01
C VAL A 125 30.75 7.76 -13.22
N ARG A 126 30.18 8.36 -12.17
CA ARG A 126 29.62 9.72 -12.22
C ARG A 126 30.71 10.81 -12.21
N GLU A 127 31.87 10.52 -11.63
CA GLU A 127 33.03 11.42 -11.59
C GLU A 127 33.74 11.45 -12.96
N SER A 128 33.93 10.28 -13.59
CA SER A 128 34.57 10.18 -14.92
C SER A 128 33.75 10.83 -16.03
N LEU A 129 32.42 10.76 -15.96
CA LEU A 129 31.54 11.44 -16.93
C LEU A 129 31.48 12.95 -16.72
N ARG A 130 31.70 13.44 -15.49
CA ARG A 130 31.73 14.87 -15.21
C ARG A 130 33.00 15.53 -15.75
N GLN A 131 34.15 14.84 -15.68
CA GLN A 131 35.43 15.29 -16.26
C GLN A 131 35.46 15.28 -17.80
N LEU A 132 34.61 14.48 -18.45
CA LEU A 132 34.53 14.42 -19.91
C LEU A 132 33.65 15.51 -20.54
N PHE A 133 32.73 16.11 -19.77
CA PHE A 133 31.75 17.08 -20.29
C PHE A 133 31.89 18.49 -19.72
N TYR A 134 32.71 18.69 -18.70
CA TYR A 134 33.13 20.00 -18.20
C TYR A 134 34.60 19.90 -17.75
N PRO A 135 35.57 20.22 -18.63
CA PRO A 135 36.97 20.35 -18.24
C PRO A 135 37.21 21.56 -17.33
#